data_AF-A0A9D2PKA1-F1
#
_entry.id   AF-A0A9D2PKA1-F1
#
_cell.length_a   1.000
_cell.length_b   1.000
_cell.length_c   1.000
_cell.angle_alpha   90.00
_cell.angle_beta   90.00
_cell.angle_gamma   90.00
#
_symmetry.space_group_name_H-M   'P 1'
#
loop_
_entity.id
_entity.type
_entity.pdbx_description
1 polymer ?
#
loop_
_entity_poly.entity_id
_entity_poly.type
_entity_poly.pdbx_seq_one_letter_code
_entity_poly.pdbx_strand_id
1 'polypeptide(L)'
;MKEEKFLTVLSALFEKYEPNFYKNISVCREEVEKACRFMEENFSEHISLEEISRYAGLSKSTLLRAFAKEKDITPYLYLETIRIHQAKQMLGARMAPAEVAIKTGFQTKVILQTISAA
;
A
#
# COMPACT_ATOMS: atom_id res chain seq x y z
N MET A 1 -2.24 -3.32 43.51
CA MET A 1 -1.75 -4.72 43.62
C MET A 1 -2.45 -5.73 42.68
N LYS A 2 -3.12 -5.29 41.60
CA LYS A 2 -3.57 -6.16 40.49
C LYS A 2 -2.93 -5.77 39.15
N GLU A 3 -2.73 -4.47 38.94
CA GLU A 3 -2.16 -3.92 37.70
C GLU A 3 -0.67 -4.24 37.51
N GLU A 4 0.13 -4.23 38.57
CA GLU A 4 1.58 -4.55 38.46
C GLU A 4 1.84 -5.98 38.01
N LYS A 5 1.01 -6.94 38.47
CA LYS A 5 1.10 -8.35 38.07
C LYS A 5 0.78 -8.54 36.59
N PHE A 6 -0.12 -7.71 36.06
CA PHE A 6 -0.51 -7.77 34.65
C PHE A 6 0.66 -7.37 33.75
N LEU A 7 1.39 -6.30 34.11
CA LEU A 7 2.57 -5.86 33.37
C LEU A 7 3.69 -6.89 33.41
N THR A 8 3.93 -7.55 34.55
CA THR A 8 4.94 -8.61 34.66
C THR A 8 4.60 -9.84 33.80
N VAL A 9 3.31 -10.22 33.77
CA VAL A 9 2.86 -11.33 32.94
C VAL A 9 2.92 -10.95 31.46
N LEU A 10 2.56 -9.71 31.11
CA LEU A 10 2.69 -9.19 29.75
C LEU A 10 4.15 -9.16 29.29
N SER A 11 5.09 -8.66 30.10
CA SER A 11 6.50 -8.62 29.73
C SER A 11 7.07 -10.02 29.54
N ALA A 12 6.73 -10.97 30.42
CA ALA A 12 7.15 -12.36 30.28
C ALA A 12 6.53 -13.05 29.05
N LEU A 13 5.28 -12.71 28.70
CA LEU A 13 4.65 -13.17 27.46
C LEU A 13 5.30 -12.52 26.24
N PHE A 14 5.67 -11.24 26.28
CA PHE A 14 6.38 -10.56 25.19
C PHE A 14 7.77 -11.11 24.96
N GLU A 15 8.52 -11.48 26.01
CA GLU A 15 9.81 -12.14 25.86
C GLU A 15 9.67 -13.58 25.32
N LYS A 16 8.65 -14.31 25.79
CA LYS A 16 8.42 -15.70 25.38
C LYS A 16 7.79 -15.83 23.99
N TYR A 17 7.03 -14.82 23.58
CA TYR A 17 6.36 -14.72 22.29
C TYR A 17 6.83 -13.48 21.54
N GLU A 18 8.11 -13.08 21.64
CA GLU A 18 8.68 -12.10 20.72
C GLU A 18 8.41 -12.65 19.32
N PRO A 19 7.41 -12.11 18.60
CA PRO A 19 7.05 -12.74 17.37
C PRO A 19 8.17 -12.35 16.43
N ASN A 20 8.85 -13.34 15.86
CA ASN A 20 9.81 -13.21 14.75
C ASN A 20 9.32 -12.27 13.62
N PHE A 21 8.03 -11.90 13.64
CA PHE A 21 7.42 -10.78 12.95
C PHE A 21 8.05 -9.40 13.19
N TYR A 22 8.30 -8.93 14.41
CA TYR A 22 8.81 -7.56 14.62
C TYR A 22 10.29 -7.42 14.22
N LYS A 23 11.07 -8.49 14.34
CA LYS A 23 12.47 -8.53 13.91
C LYS A 23 12.61 -8.45 12.38
N ASN A 24 11.76 -9.17 11.63
CA ASN A 24 11.77 -9.13 10.16
C ASN A 24 11.27 -7.81 9.55
N ILE A 25 10.34 -7.10 10.22
CA ILE A 25 9.82 -5.80 9.74
C ILE A 25 10.93 -4.72 9.62
N SER A 26 12.05 -4.87 10.32
CA SER A 26 13.13 -3.88 10.30
C SER A 26 13.93 -3.85 8.98
N VAL A 27 13.78 -4.85 8.10
CA VAL A 27 14.65 -5.03 6.92
C VAL A 27 13.91 -4.91 5.58
N CYS A 28 12.57 -4.82 5.57
CA CYS A 28 11.78 -4.93 4.33
C CYS A 28 11.75 -3.68 3.42
N ARG A 29 12.74 -2.78 3.52
CA ARG A 29 12.75 -1.51 2.77
C ARG A 29 12.87 -1.76 1.28
N GLU A 30 13.78 -2.66 0.88
CA GLU A 30 14.01 -2.99 -0.53
C GLU A 30 12.78 -3.66 -1.16
N GLU A 31 12.09 -4.51 -0.40
CA GLU A 31 10.88 -5.20 -0.82
C GLU A 31 9.70 -4.24 -0.95
N VAL A 32 9.58 -3.25 -0.05
CA VAL A 32 8.59 -2.17 -0.19
C VAL A 32 8.89 -1.33 -1.44
N GLU A 33 10.15 -1.03 -1.72
CA GLU A 33 10.53 -0.34 -2.96
C GLU A 33 10.26 -1.18 -4.22
N LYS A 34 10.48 -2.49 -4.18
CA LYS A 34 10.08 -3.42 -5.26
C LYS A 34 8.57 -3.38 -5.49
N ALA A 35 7.78 -3.39 -4.41
CA ALA A 35 6.33 -3.24 -4.50
C ALA A 35 5.92 -1.89 -5.13
N CYS A 36 6.60 -0.79 -4.76
CA CYS A 36 6.33 0.53 -5.32
C CYS A 36 6.60 0.57 -6.83
N ARG A 37 7.78 0.12 -7.27
CA ARG A 37 8.13 0.06 -8.70
C ARG A 37 7.15 -0.76 -9.50
N PHE A 38 6.77 -1.94 -8.99
CA PHE A 38 5.76 -2.77 -9.63
C PHE A 38 4.43 -2.04 -9.81
N MET A 39 3.95 -1.35 -8.78
CA MET A 39 2.71 -0.58 -8.87
C MET A 39 2.84 0.63 -9.81
N GLU A 40 3.98 1.30 -9.84
CA GLU A 40 4.25 2.44 -10.73
C GLU A 40 4.34 2.04 -12.20
N GLU A 41 4.88 0.87 -12.50
CA GLU A 41 5.00 0.34 -13.86
C GLU A 41 3.67 -0.20 -14.39
N ASN A 42 2.79 -0.69 -13.50
CA ASN A 42 1.58 -1.43 -13.87
C ASN A 42 0.27 -0.76 -13.42
N PHE A 43 0.31 0.51 -12.99
CA PHE A 43 -0.83 1.16 -12.31
C PHE A 43 -2.14 1.13 -13.11
N SER A 44 -2.07 1.11 -14.44
CA SER A 44 -3.22 1.07 -15.35
C SER A 44 -3.97 -0.27 -15.31
N GLU A 45 -3.33 -1.34 -14.85
CA GLU A 45 -3.91 -2.68 -14.80
C GLU A 45 -4.64 -2.94 -13.48
N HIS A 46 -5.43 -4.00 -13.45
CA HIS A 46 -6.03 -4.48 -12.21
C HIS A 46 -5.00 -5.28 -11.39
N ILE A 47 -4.32 -4.60 -10.47
CA ILE A 47 -3.33 -5.22 -9.58
C ILE A 47 -3.98 -5.70 -8.28
N SER A 48 -3.78 -6.97 -7.94
CA SER A 48 -4.19 -7.55 -6.66
C SER A 48 -3.09 -7.50 -5.60
N LEU A 49 -3.48 -7.55 -4.32
CA LEU A 49 -2.51 -7.63 -3.21
C LEU A 49 -1.64 -8.90 -3.28
N GLU A 50 -2.16 -9.99 -3.85
CA GLU A 50 -1.38 -11.21 -4.09
C GLU A 50 -0.21 -10.95 -5.03
N GLU A 51 -0.45 -10.28 -6.16
CA GLU A 51 0.58 -9.97 -7.15
C GLU A 51 1.65 -9.04 -6.59
N ILE A 52 1.25 -8.00 -5.86
CA ILE A 52 2.19 -7.08 -5.21
C ILE A 52 3.08 -7.86 -4.22
N SER A 53 2.47 -8.73 -3.42
CA SER A 53 3.19 -9.52 -2.41
C SER A 53 4.18 -10.50 -3.05
N ARG A 54 3.77 -11.17 -4.13
CA ARG A 54 4.61 -12.09 -4.91
C ARG A 54 5.80 -11.37 -5.53
N TYR A 55 5.58 -10.21 -6.15
CA TYR A 55 6.64 -9.43 -6.78
C TYR A 55 7.64 -8.88 -5.74
N ALA A 56 7.14 -8.45 -4.58
CA ALA A 56 7.96 -7.97 -3.48
C ALA A 56 8.72 -9.09 -2.74
N GLY A 57 8.37 -10.36 -2.95
CA GLY A 57 8.94 -11.50 -2.21
C GLY A 57 8.46 -11.58 -0.76
N LEU A 58 7.29 -11.01 -0.44
CA LEU A 58 6.72 -10.97 0.91
C LEU A 58 5.39 -11.71 0.95
N SER A 59 5.02 -12.23 2.13
CA SER A 59 3.63 -12.60 2.37
C SER A 59 2.75 -11.33 2.41
N LYS A 60 1.45 -11.46 2.12
CA LYS A 60 0.50 -10.33 2.19
C LYS A 60 0.54 -9.60 3.54
N SER A 61 0.56 -10.35 4.64
CA SER A 61 0.56 -9.77 5.98
C SER A 61 1.87 -9.07 6.32
N THR A 62 3.00 -9.55 5.79
CA THR A 62 4.30 -8.86 5.93
C THR A 62 4.35 -7.61 5.05
N LEU A 63 3.89 -7.69 3.80
CA LEU A 63 3.80 -6.54 2.91
C LEU A 63 2.96 -5.42 3.53
N LEU A 64 1.74 -5.70 4.00
CA LEU A 64 0.87 -4.67 4.58
C LEU A 64 1.52 -3.94 5.76
N ARG A 65 2.16 -4.69 6.67
CA ARG A 65 2.84 -4.10 7.84
C ARG A 65 4.10 -3.35 7.45
N ALA A 66 4.91 -3.89 6.55
CA ALA A 66 6.14 -3.24 6.07
C ALA A 66 5.82 -1.95 5.33
N PHE A 67 4.81 -1.96 4.47
CA PHE A 67 4.37 -0.78 3.72
C PHE A 67 3.81 0.30 4.65
N ALA A 68 2.98 -0.07 5.62
CA ALA A 68 2.47 0.86 6.62
C ALA A 68 3.59 1.49 7.47
N LYS A 69 4.68 0.77 7.72
CA LYS A 69 5.82 1.29 8.47
C LYS A 69 6.74 2.19 7.62
N GLU A 70 6.99 1.83 6.37
CA GLU A 70 7.95 2.53 5.50
C GLU A 70 7.32 3.71 4.74
N LYS A 71 6.01 3.65 4.45
CA LYS A 71 5.29 4.64 3.63
C LYS A 71 4.13 5.32 4.37
N ASP A 72 3.82 4.91 5.60
CA ASP A 72 2.70 5.42 6.40
C ASP A 72 1.30 5.27 5.76
N ILE A 73 1.18 4.47 4.70
CA ILE A 73 -0.06 4.18 3.98
C ILE A 73 -0.15 2.71 3.58
N THR A 74 -1.28 2.29 3.01
CA THR A 74 -1.44 0.93 2.48
C THR A 74 -0.99 0.84 1.02
N PRO A 75 -0.61 -0.35 0.50
CA PRO A 75 -0.29 -0.52 -0.91
C PRO A 75 -1.42 -0.08 -1.84
N TYR A 76 -2.68 -0.33 -1.45
CA TYR A 76 -3.84 0.07 -2.23
C TYR A 76 -3.98 1.59 -2.33
N LEU A 77 -3.82 2.31 -1.21
CA LEU A 77 -3.86 3.77 -1.22
C LEU A 77 -2.69 4.38 -2.01
N TYR A 78 -1.51 3.74 -1.97
CA TYR A 78 -0.37 4.13 -2.81
C TYR A 78 -0.70 4.00 -4.29
N LEU A 79 -1.26 2.86 -4.70
CA LEU A 79 -1.70 2.61 -6.07
C LEU A 79 -2.76 3.62 -6.53
N GLU A 80 -3.76 3.93 -5.69
CA GLU A 80 -4.74 4.98 -5.98
C GLU A 80 -4.08 6.35 -6.16
N THR A 81 -3.11 6.69 -5.32
CA THR A 81 -2.38 7.95 -5.40
C THR A 81 -1.63 8.10 -6.73
N ILE A 82 -0.97 7.03 -7.20
CA ILE A 82 -0.34 7.00 -8.54
C ILE A 82 -1.39 7.26 -9.62
N ARG A 83 -2.52 6.54 -9.59
CA ARG A 83 -3.59 6.67 -10.58
C ARG A 83 -4.18 8.07 -10.62
N ILE A 84 -4.41 8.68 -9.46
CA ILE A 84 -4.89 10.07 -9.34
C ILE A 84 -3.88 11.04 -9.93
N HIS A 85 -2.59 10.87 -9.62
CA HIS A 85 -1.54 11.74 -10.14
C HIS A 85 -1.45 11.68 -11.67
N GLN A 86 -1.50 10.47 -12.24
CA GLN A 86 -1.52 10.27 -13.68
C GLN A 86 -2.79 10.85 -14.32
N ALA A 87 -3.95 10.66 -13.71
CA ALA A 87 -5.21 11.24 -14.19
C ALA A 87 -5.16 12.77 -14.24
N LYS A 88 -4.62 13.42 -13.19
CA LYS A 88 -4.45 14.88 -13.14
C LYS A 88 -3.56 15.39 -14.27
N GLN A 89 -2.45 14.70 -14.56
CA GLN A 89 -1.56 15.06 -15.67
C GLN A 89 -2.27 14.96 -17.02
N MET A 90 -2.99 13.85 -17.27
CA MET A 90 -3.70 13.64 -18.53
C MET A 90 -4.84 14.65 -18.73
N LEU A 91 -5.58 14.98 -17.67
CA LEU A 91 -6.63 16.01 -17.71
C LEU A 91 -6.04 17.40 -17.98
N GLY A 92 -4.90 17.74 -17.37
CA GLY A 92 -4.16 18.97 -17.66
C GLY A 92 -3.72 19.08 -19.13
N ALA A 93 -3.43 17.94 -19.77
CA ALA A 93 -3.14 17.83 -21.19
C ALA A 93 -4.39 17.83 -22.10
N ARG A 94 -5.57 18.16 -21.56
CA ARG A 94 -6.87 18.20 -22.27
C ARG A 94 -7.35 16.86 -22.83
N MET A 95 -6.88 15.74 -22.29
CA MET A 95 -7.42 14.43 -22.63
C MET A 95 -8.86 14.30 -22.14
N ALA A 96 -9.72 13.65 -22.93
CA ALA A 96 -11.12 13.47 -22.58
C ALA A 96 -11.25 12.64 -21.28
N PRO A 97 -12.10 13.02 -20.31
CA PRO A 97 -12.23 12.29 -19.05
C PRO A 97 -12.53 10.79 -19.21
N ALA A 98 -13.29 10.42 -20.24
CA ALA A 98 -13.57 9.01 -20.54
C ALA A 98 -12.30 8.22 -20.95
N GLU A 99 -11.39 8.86 -21.68
CA GLU A 99 -10.12 8.27 -22.09
C GLU A 99 -9.14 8.17 -20.92
N VAL A 100 -9.11 9.19 -20.06
CA VAL A 100 -8.31 9.16 -18.82
C VAL A 100 -8.71 7.98 -17.94
N ALA A 101 -10.02 7.71 -17.77
CA ALA A 101 -10.50 6.58 -16.94
C ALA A 101 -9.92 5.24 -17.38
N ILE A 102 -9.92 5.02 -18.69
CA ILE A 102 -9.42 3.79 -19.32
C ILE A 102 -7.91 3.68 -19.11
N LYS A 103 -7.17 4.78 -19.27
CA LYS A 103 -5.69 4.77 -19.19
C LYS A 103 -5.15 4.67 -17.76
N THR A 104 -5.89 5.09 -16.76
CA THR A 104 -5.42 5.07 -15.36
C THR A 104 -5.96 3.90 -14.54
N GLY A 105 -6.63 2.94 -15.16
CA GLY A 105 -7.16 1.75 -14.46
C GLY A 105 -8.31 2.04 -13.50
N PHE A 106 -8.96 3.21 -13.59
CA PHE A 106 -10.19 3.49 -12.84
C PHE A 106 -11.35 2.77 -13.50
N GLN A 107 -11.77 1.65 -12.91
CA GLN A 107 -12.90 0.86 -13.44
C GLN A 107 -14.27 1.54 -13.25
N THR A 108 -14.34 2.70 -12.59
CA THR A 108 -15.62 3.39 -12.36
C THR A 108 -15.51 4.87 -12.71
N LYS A 109 -16.43 5.31 -13.57
CA LYS A 109 -16.60 6.69 -14.09
C LYS A 109 -16.71 7.78 -13.01
N VAL A 110 -16.93 7.40 -11.75
CA VAL A 110 -17.32 8.28 -10.64
C VAL A 110 -16.15 9.08 -10.05
N ILE A 111 -14.92 8.56 -10.07
CA ILE A 111 -13.77 9.23 -9.41
C ILE A 111 -13.28 10.45 -10.20
N LEU A 112 -13.33 10.41 -11.53
CA LEU A 112 -12.81 11.51 -12.36
C LEU A 112 -13.67 12.77 -12.34
N GLN A 113 -14.98 12.64 -12.11
CA GLN A 113 -15.86 13.81 -11.95
C GLN A 113 -15.49 14.60 -10.69
N THR A 114 -15.13 13.91 -9.61
CA THR A 114 -14.67 14.52 -8.36
C THR A 114 -13.31 15.21 -8.52
N ILE A 115 -12.38 14.63 -9.29
CA ILE A 115 -11.05 15.22 -9.52
C ILE A 115 -11.10 16.43 -10.45
N SER A 116 -12.02 16.49 -11.40
CA SER A 116 -12.20 17.66 -12.29
C SER A 116 -12.91 18.84 -11.60
N ALA A 117 -13.55 18.60 -10.45
CA ALA A 117 -14.34 19.59 -9.72
C ALA A 117 -13.59 20.22 -8.52
N ALA A 118 -12.33 19.82 -8.29
CA ALA A 118 -11.44 20.33 -7.24
C ALA A 118 -10.23 21.01 -7.87
#